data_AF-A0A1X7TSB6-F1
#
_entry.id   AF-A0A1X7TSB6-F1
#
_cell.length_a   1.000
_cell.length_b   1.000
_cell.length_c   1.000
_cell.angle_alpha   90.00
_cell.angle_beta   90.00
_cell.angle_gamma   90.00
#
_symmetry.space_group_name_H-M   'P 1'
#
loop_
_entity.id
_entity.type
_entity.pdbx_description
1 polymer ?
#
loop_
_entity_poly.entity_id
_entity_poly.type
_entity_poly.pdbx_seq_one_letter_code
_entity_poly.pdbx_strand_id
1 'polypeptide(L)' 'KEGKLTVCKIGELILDIPNPDNIPREERHIDVFMDVSGTEIQARAQYSITAEEVKT' A
#
# COMPACT_ATOMS: atom_id res chain seq x y z
N LYS A 1 23.23 -20.66 15.28
CA LYS A 1 22.23 -19.88 16.04
C LYS A 1 21.33 -19.21 15.01
N GLU A 2 20.15 -19.75 14.75
CA GLU A 2 19.12 -19.02 14.00
C GLU A 2 18.63 -17.89 14.92
N GLY A 3 19.14 -16.69 14.69
CA GLY A 3 18.67 -15.51 15.41
C GLY A 3 17.22 -15.29 15.04
N LYS A 4 16.32 -15.36 16.02
CA LYS A 4 14.92 -14.96 15.85
C LYS A 4 14.91 -13.56 15.23
N LEU A 5 14.43 -13.44 14.00
CA LEU A 5 14.10 -12.14 13.41
C LEU A 5 13.00 -11.53 14.26
N THR A 6 13.37 -10.68 15.21
CA THR A 6 12.42 -9.82 15.93
C THR A 6 11.94 -8.75 14.95
N VAL A 7 10.87 -9.06 14.22
CA VAL A 7 10.17 -8.09 13.38
C VAL A 7 9.42 -7.13 14.31
N CYS A 8 9.68 -5.83 14.17
CA CYS A 8 8.99 -4.76 14.90
C CYS A 8 8.12 -3.98 13.92
N LYS A 9 6.83 -3.79 14.22
CA LYS A 9 5.92 -2.95 13.41
C LYS A 9 6.27 -1.47 13.65
N ILE A 10 6.66 -0.76 12.59
CA ILE A 10 7.05 0.65 12.64
C ILE A 10 5.94 1.62 12.19
N GLY A 11 4.88 1.09 11.57
CA GLY A 11 3.77 1.88 11.04
C GLY A 11 2.70 1.00 10.39
N GLU A 12 1.63 1.62 9.92
CA GLU A 12 0.54 0.97 9.18
C GLU A 12 0.01 1.93 8.11
N LEU A 13 -0.25 1.40 6.91
CA LEU A 13 -0.89 2.10 5.81
C LEU A 13 -2.31 1.55 5.65
N ILE A 14 -3.32 2.40 5.83
CA ILE A 14 -4.73 2.01 5.74
C ILE A 14 -5.29 2.60 4.45
N LEU A 15 -5.68 1.77 3.51
CA LEU A 15 -6.20 2.21 2.22
C LEU A 15 -7.72 2.08 2.21
N ASP A 16 -8.43 3.18 1.96
CA ASP A 16 -9.86 3.13 1.63
C ASP A 16 -10.02 2.94 0.13
N ILE A 17 -10.42 1.74 -0.26
CA ILE A 17 -10.56 1.33 -1.65
C ILE A 17 -12.07 1.21 -1.91
N PRO A 18 -12.75 2.24 -2.46
CA PRO A 18 -14.15 2.15 -2.89
C PRO A 18 -14.29 1.40 -4.24
N ASN A 19 -15.39 0.66 -4.45
CA ASN A 19 -15.62 -0.10 -5.70
C ASN A 19 -16.90 0.39 -6.43
N PRO A 20 -16.97 1.68 -6.84
CA PRO A 20 -18.18 2.20 -7.47
C PRO A 20 -18.50 1.48 -8.79
N ASP A 21 -17.47 1.05 -9.52
CA ASP A 21 -17.61 0.43 -10.84
C ASP A 21 -17.77 -1.10 -10.78
N ASN A 22 -17.89 -1.68 -9.58
CA ASN A 22 -18.05 -3.11 -9.35
C ASN A 22 -17.01 -3.98 -10.08
N ILE A 23 -15.76 -3.52 -10.09
CA ILE A 23 -14.63 -4.20 -10.74
C ILE A 23 -14.38 -5.54 -10.04
N PRO A 24 -14.14 -6.64 -10.78
CA PRO A 24 -13.77 -7.92 -10.21
C PRO A 24 -12.54 -7.80 -9.31
N ARG A 25 -12.53 -8.53 -8.19
CA ARG A 25 -11.42 -8.49 -7.23
C ARG A 25 -10.07 -8.84 -7.85
N GLU A 26 -10.07 -9.72 -8.85
CA GLU A 26 -8.89 -10.16 -9.59
C GLU A 26 -8.29 -9.07 -10.47
N GLU A 27 -9.05 -8.03 -10.80
CA GLU A 27 -8.59 -6.88 -11.60
C GLU A 27 -8.32 -5.65 -10.72
N ARG A 28 -8.77 -5.71 -9.46
CA ARG A 28 -8.70 -4.62 -8.48
C ARG A 28 -7.36 -4.58 -7.74
N HIS A 29 -6.29 -4.53 -8.51
CA HIS A 29 -4.94 -4.40 -7.99
C HIS A 29 -4.65 -2.95 -7.57
N ILE A 30 -3.89 -2.81 -6.49
CA ILE A 30 -3.39 -1.54 -5.99
C ILE A 30 -1.86 -1.60 -6.01
N ASP A 31 -1.26 -0.57 -6.61
CA ASP A 31 0.18 -0.37 -6.57
C ASP A 31 0.49 0.54 -5.36
N VAL A 32 1.37 0.07 -4.48
CA VAL A 32 1.84 0.84 -3.32
C VAL A 32 3.30 1.24 -3.55
N PHE A 33 3.57 2.54 -3.45
CA PHE A 33 4.92 3.10 -3.54
C PHE A 33 5.31 3.67 -2.18
N MET A 34 6.48 3.28 -1.68
CA MET A 34 7.03 3.79 -0.43
C MET A 34 8.44 4.33 -0.66
N ASP A 35 8.69 5.54 -0.19
CA ASP A 35 10.03 6.13 -0.09
C ASP A 35 10.47 6.15 1.38
N VAL A 36 11.60 5.50 1.66
CA VAL A 36 12.22 5.38 2.98
C VAL A 36 13.64 5.95 3.00
N SER A 37 14.02 6.73 1.98
CA SER A 37 15.36 7.27 1.83
C SER A 37 15.67 8.43 2.79
N GLY A 38 14.63 9.09 3.33
CA GLY A 38 14.74 10.24 4.23
C GLY A 38 14.51 9.92 5.71
N THR A 39 14.20 10.97 6.47
CA THR A 39 13.79 10.88 7.88
C THR A 39 12.30 10.56 8.04
N GLU A 40 11.54 10.62 6.96
CA GLU A 40 10.11 10.35 6.89
C GLU A 40 9.86 9.20 5.92
N ILE A 41 8.82 8.41 6.20
CA ILE A 41 8.31 7.41 5.27
C ILE A 41 7.20 8.08 4.50
N GLN A 42 7.39 8.22 3.19
CA GLN A 42 6.35 8.70 2.30
C GLN A 42 5.73 7.51 1.59
N ALA A 43 4.40 7.43 1.57
CA ALA A 43 3.67 6.37 0.91
C ALA A 43 2.58 6.95 0.04
N ARG A 44 2.34 6.33 -1.11
CA ARG A 44 1.18 6.59 -1.97
C ARG A 44 0.67 5.27 -2.52
N ALA A 45 -0.62 5.23 -2.83
CA ALA A 45 -1.25 4.08 -3.43
C ALA A 45 -2.13 4.50 -4.60
N GLN A 46 -2.22 3.67 -5.64
CA GLN A 46 -3.07 3.92 -6.80
C GLN A 46 -3.69 2.62 -7.31
N TYR A 47 -4.84 2.71 -7.97
CA TYR A 47 -5.39 1.59 -8.72
C TYR A 47 -4.48 1.26 -9.91
N SER A 48 -4.07 0.00 -10.07
CA SER A 48 -3.19 -0.40 -11.18
C SER A 48 -3.83 -0.21 -12.55
N ILE A 49 -5.17 -0.30 -12.63
CA ILE A 49 -5.92 -0.20 -13.89
C ILE A 49 -6.16 1.25 -14.35
N THR A 50 -6.40 2.19 -13.43
CA THR A 50 -6.74 3.59 -13.76
C THR A 50 -5.62 4.57 -13.43
N ALA A 51 -4.62 4.15 -12.65
CA ALA A 51 -3.62 5.01 -12.02
C ALA A 51 -4.21 6.11 -11.11
N GLU A 52 -5.49 6.00 -10.74
CA GLU A 52 -6.12 6.94 -9.81
C GLU A 52 -5.60 6.71 -8.39
N GLU A 53 -5.22 7.79 -7.72
CA GLU A 53 -4.70 7.75 -6.36
C GLU A 53 -5.78 7.36 -5.36
N VAL A 54 -5.43 6.42 -4.48
CA VAL A 54 -6.29 5.95 -3.39
C VAL A 54 -6.03 6.82 -2.17
N LYS A 55 -7.10 7.17 -1.45
CA LYS A 55 -6.96 7.85 -0.16
C LYS A 55 -6.26 6.92 0.83
N THR A 56 -5.07 7.34 1.26
CA THR A 56 -4.21 6.71 2.26
C THR A 56 -4.46 7.23 3.67
#